data_AF-A0A090ZCD2-F1
#
_entry.id   AF-A0A090ZCD2-F1
#
_cell.length_a   1.000
_cell.length_b   1.000
_cell.length_c   1.000
_cell.angle_alpha   90.00
_cell.angle_beta   90.00
_cell.angle_gamma   90.00
#
_symmetry.space_group_name_H-M   'P 1'
#
loop_
_entity.id
_entity.type
_entity.pdbx_description
1 polymer ?
#
loop_
_entity_poly.entity_id
_entity_poly.type
_entity_poly.pdbx_seq_one_letter_code
_entity_poly.pdbx_strand_id
1 'polypeptide(L)'
;MNKNFLKMEDFKKMLIEIQENVNVDKLTMIALDIDNSKELLGDEITEDNMDVIIEGFSINFSNFIFSQYGRDSFVAFSTKDISVFNLAKNKDDLQKFLTDRFNKSITFCMGVGVYPDNCKNIEEILSIAFESLFSAKKEAFNTINMNSETPMKLKSLYFRVGQLTQLEHYSKKIKKSESLIIREALDEYLQKKFF
;
A
#
# COMPACT_ATOMS: atom_id res chain seq x y z
N MET A 1 -4.66 -19.19 -12.68
CA MET A 1 -4.56 -17.75 -12.40
C MET A 1 -5.40 -17.43 -11.18
N ASN A 2 -4.75 -16.97 -10.10
CA ASN A 2 -5.46 -16.59 -8.88
C ASN A 2 -6.25 -15.30 -9.18
N LYS A 3 -7.59 -15.31 -9.05
CA LYS A 3 -8.46 -14.21 -9.54
C LYS A 3 -8.20 -12.86 -8.88
N ASN A 4 -7.53 -12.85 -7.74
CA ASN A 4 -7.35 -11.68 -6.89
C ASN A 4 -5.96 -11.04 -7.00
N PHE A 5 -5.00 -11.69 -7.67
CA PHE A 5 -3.66 -11.12 -7.89
C PHE A 5 -3.59 -10.42 -9.24
N LEU A 6 -3.13 -9.17 -9.24
CA LEU A 6 -2.91 -8.38 -10.45
C LEU A 6 -1.45 -7.96 -10.54
N LYS A 7 -0.98 -7.73 -11.77
CA LYS A 7 0.25 -6.96 -11.98
C LYS A 7 0.01 -5.52 -11.54
N MET A 8 1.07 -4.85 -11.09
CA MET A 8 0.97 -3.51 -10.51
C MET A 8 0.34 -2.46 -11.45
N GLU A 9 0.58 -2.58 -12.76
CA GLU A 9 -0.06 -1.69 -13.75
C GLU A 9 -1.58 -1.85 -13.77
N ASP A 10 -2.07 -3.09 -13.72
CA ASP A 10 -3.51 -3.38 -13.75
C ASP A 10 -4.16 -3.10 -12.39
N PHE A 11 -3.44 -3.33 -11.29
CA PHE A 11 -3.84 -2.89 -9.95
C PHE A 11 -4.06 -1.38 -9.88
N LYS A 12 -3.12 -0.58 -10.42
CA LYS A 12 -3.23 0.89 -10.47
C LYS A 12 -4.39 1.35 -11.36
N LYS A 13 -4.58 0.74 -12.54
CA LYS A 13 -5.72 1.06 -13.42
C LYS A 13 -7.04 0.83 -12.69
N MET A 14 -7.19 -0.32 -12.03
CA MET A 14 -8.42 -0.62 -11.30
C MET A 14 -8.64 0.33 -10.11
N LEU A 15 -7.58 0.74 -9.42
CA LEU A 15 -7.68 1.74 -8.35
C LEU A 15 -8.12 3.12 -8.91
N ILE A 16 -7.62 3.52 -10.07
CA ILE A 16 -8.04 4.76 -10.76
C ILE A 16 -9.52 4.67 -11.16
N GLU A 17 -9.96 3.54 -11.73
CA GLU A 17 -11.37 3.32 -12.05
C GLU A 17 -12.26 3.43 -10.79
N ILE A 18 -11.80 2.93 -9.65
CA ILE A 18 -12.49 3.08 -8.35
C ILE A 18 -12.54 4.55 -7.91
N GLN A 19 -11.44 5.29 -8.05
CA GLN A 19 -11.35 6.71 -7.71
C GLN A 19 -12.31 7.58 -8.55
N GLU A 20 -12.52 7.22 -9.81
CA GLU A 20 -13.43 7.92 -10.72
C GLU A 20 -14.92 7.56 -10.49
N ASN A 21 -15.19 6.46 -9.77
CA ASN A 21 -16.54 6.00 -9.48
C ASN A 21 -17.12 6.67 -8.22
N VAL A 22 -18.20 7.44 -8.40
CA VAL A 22 -18.85 8.25 -7.34
C VAL A 22 -19.54 7.41 -6.25
N ASN A 23 -19.70 6.09 -6.42
CA ASN A 23 -20.50 5.23 -5.54
C ASN A 23 -19.67 4.35 -4.59
N VAL A 24 -18.42 4.70 -4.29
CA VAL A 24 -17.60 3.93 -3.34
C VAL A 24 -17.81 4.47 -1.93
N ASP A 25 -18.66 3.80 -1.16
CA ASP A 25 -18.95 4.16 0.24
C ASP A 25 -17.77 3.88 1.18
N LYS A 26 -16.98 2.86 0.85
CA LYS A 26 -15.85 2.40 1.66
C LYS A 26 -14.77 1.83 0.76
N LEU A 27 -13.51 2.20 1.04
CA LEU A 27 -12.35 1.55 0.44
C LEU A 27 -11.31 1.34 1.53
N THR A 28 -10.87 0.09 1.71
CA THR A 28 -9.75 -0.27 2.57
C THR A 28 -8.55 -0.60 1.69
N MET A 29 -7.44 0.08 1.90
CA MET A 29 -6.12 -0.19 1.33
C MET A 29 -5.18 -0.70 2.42
N ILE A 30 -4.42 -1.75 2.12
CA ILE A 30 -3.34 -2.23 2.97
C ILE A 30 -2.02 -2.20 2.20
N ALA A 31 -0.95 -1.84 2.89
CA ALA A 31 0.42 -2.03 2.45
C ALA A 31 1.10 -2.96 3.46
N LEU A 32 1.77 -4.00 2.96
CA LEU A 32 2.40 -5.06 3.75
C LEU A 32 3.85 -5.20 3.32
N ASP A 33 4.72 -5.50 4.29
CA ASP A 33 6.12 -5.80 4.02
C ASP A 33 6.61 -6.93 4.93
N ILE A 34 7.33 -7.89 4.36
CA ILE A 34 7.86 -9.05 5.09
C ILE A 34 9.08 -8.60 5.91
N ASP A 35 8.96 -8.68 7.23
CA ASP A 35 10.05 -8.29 8.13
C ASP A 35 11.26 -9.23 7.93
N ASN A 36 12.46 -8.66 7.82
CA ASN A 36 13.72 -9.40 7.60
C ASN A 36 13.71 -10.34 6.39
N SER A 37 12.93 -10.02 5.36
CA SER A 37 12.78 -10.84 4.14
C SER A 37 14.10 -11.27 3.49
N LYS A 38 15.17 -10.46 3.55
CA LYS A 38 16.49 -10.84 3.02
C LYS A 38 17.06 -12.07 3.69
N GLU A 39 16.96 -12.12 5.00
CA GLU A 39 17.42 -13.26 5.80
C GLU A 39 16.51 -14.47 5.59
N LEU A 40 15.19 -14.22 5.47
CA LEU A 40 14.19 -15.28 5.39
C LEU A 40 14.03 -15.88 4.00
N LEU A 41 14.13 -15.08 2.93
CA LEU A 41 13.81 -15.48 1.56
C LEU A 41 14.96 -15.27 0.58
N GLY A 42 16.05 -14.63 1.01
CA GLY A 42 17.22 -14.33 0.19
C GLY A 42 17.17 -12.93 -0.45
N ASP A 43 18.16 -12.65 -1.29
CA ASP A 43 18.24 -11.37 -2.01
C ASP A 43 17.14 -11.23 -3.06
N GLU A 44 16.67 -12.35 -3.62
CA GLU A 44 15.57 -12.44 -4.58
C GLU A 44 14.48 -13.37 -4.05
N ILE A 45 13.22 -13.03 -4.30
CA ILE A 45 12.09 -13.95 -4.07
C ILE A 45 11.91 -14.77 -5.35
N THR A 46 12.15 -16.07 -5.26
CA THR A 46 11.97 -17.00 -6.38
C THR A 46 10.51 -17.07 -6.83
N GLU A 47 10.26 -17.52 -8.07
CA GLU A 47 8.90 -17.73 -8.56
C GLU A 47 8.10 -18.70 -7.66
N ASP A 48 8.72 -19.81 -7.24
CA ASP A 48 8.09 -20.76 -6.31
C ASP A 48 7.69 -20.12 -4.97
N ASN A 49 8.56 -19.28 -4.40
CA ASN A 49 8.26 -18.57 -3.15
C ASN A 49 7.14 -17.54 -3.38
N MET A 50 7.15 -16.86 -4.54
CA MET A 50 6.11 -15.92 -4.89
C MET A 50 4.75 -16.61 -5.06
N ASP A 51 4.70 -17.78 -5.69
CA ASP A 51 3.47 -18.57 -5.85
C ASP A 51 2.87 -18.94 -4.49
N VAL A 52 3.71 -19.34 -3.52
CA VAL A 52 3.28 -19.61 -2.14
C VAL A 52 2.75 -18.34 -1.45
N ILE A 53 3.39 -17.20 -1.65
CA ILE A 53 2.92 -15.91 -1.09
C ILE A 53 1.57 -15.55 -1.71
N ILE A 54 1.42 -15.64 -3.03
CA ILE A 54 0.18 -15.37 -3.76
C ILE A 54 -0.94 -16.31 -3.30
N GLU A 55 -0.65 -17.59 -3.09
CA GLU A 55 -1.58 -18.56 -2.52
C GLU A 55 -2.05 -18.10 -1.13
N GLY A 56 -1.11 -17.77 -0.24
CA GLY A 56 -1.41 -17.30 1.12
C GLY A 56 -2.29 -16.05 1.12
N PHE A 57 -1.96 -15.05 0.30
CA PHE A 57 -2.79 -13.85 0.18
C PHE A 57 -4.19 -14.16 -0.35
N SER A 58 -4.31 -15.05 -1.34
CA SER A 58 -5.62 -15.36 -1.95
C SER A 58 -6.55 -16.10 -1.00
N ILE A 59 -5.98 -16.91 -0.09
CA ILE A 59 -6.74 -17.59 0.98
C ILE A 59 -7.16 -16.59 2.06
N ASN A 60 -6.19 -15.86 2.62
CA ASN A 60 -6.39 -15.08 3.84
C ASN A 60 -6.96 -13.67 3.59
N PHE A 61 -6.76 -13.13 2.39
CA PHE A 61 -7.29 -11.85 1.92
C PHE A 61 -8.20 -12.05 0.70
N SER A 62 -9.06 -13.09 0.72
CA SER A 62 -9.94 -13.47 -0.40
C SER A 62 -10.91 -12.39 -0.90
N ASN A 63 -11.18 -11.36 -0.09
CA ASN A 63 -12.01 -10.20 -0.47
C ASN A 63 -11.20 -9.01 -1.00
N PHE A 64 -9.88 -9.14 -1.08
CA PHE A 64 -8.99 -8.12 -1.57
C PHE A 64 -8.50 -8.48 -2.95
N ILE A 65 -8.25 -7.43 -3.73
CA ILE A 65 -7.39 -7.47 -4.90
C ILE A 65 -6.01 -7.03 -4.44
N PHE A 66 -4.97 -7.75 -4.82
CA PHE A 66 -3.61 -7.48 -4.35
C PHE A 66 -2.59 -7.54 -5.48
N SER A 67 -1.48 -6.86 -5.28
CA SER A 67 -0.33 -6.82 -6.18
C SER A 67 0.95 -6.80 -5.38
N GLN A 68 2.01 -7.33 -5.99
CA GLN A 68 3.37 -7.04 -5.53
C GLN A 68 3.68 -5.57 -5.85
N TYR A 69 4.24 -4.83 -4.89
CA TYR A 69 4.69 -3.45 -5.05
C TYR A 69 6.20 -3.38 -5.25
N GLY A 70 6.92 -3.92 -4.27
CA GLY A 70 8.38 -3.98 -4.22
C GLY A 70 8.84 -5.42 -4.32
N ARG A 71 10.01 -5.74 -3.80
CA ARG A 71 10.47 -7.12 -3.76
C ARG A 71 9.63 -7.94 -2.77
N ASP A 72 9.62 -7.51 -1.51
CA ASP A 72 8.96 -8.14 -0.37
C ASP A 72 7.78 -7.32 0.17
N SER A 73 7.43 -6.25 -0.55
CA SER A 73 6.32 -5.37 -0.27
C SER A 73 5.12 -5.65 -1.18
N PHE A 74 3.93 -5.67 -0.59
CA PHE A 74 2.66 -5.98 -1.24
C PHE A 74 1.61 -4.92 -0.90
N VAL A 75 0.69 -4.70 -1.81
CA VAL A 75 -0.45 -3.79 -1.62
C VAL A 75 -1.74 -4.51 -1.96
N ALA A 76 -2.81 -4.19 -1.24
CA ALA A 76 -4.11 -4.76 -1.53
C ALA A 76 -5.24 -3.80 -1.20
N PHE A 77 -6.35 -3.84 -1.95
CA PHE A 77 -7.56 -3.09 -1.62
C PHE A 77 -8.82 -3.92 -1.63
N SER A 78 -9.82 -3.48 -0.86
CA SER A 78 -11.19 -4.01 -0.89
C SER A 78 -12.20 -2.88 -0.75
N THR A 79 -13.30 -2.98 -1.48
CA THR A 79 -14.45 -2.07 -1.36
C THR A 79 -15.48 -2.55 -0.33
N LYS A 80 -15.22 -3.69 0.34
CA LYS A 80 -16.04 -4.16 1.45
C LYS A 80 -15.67 -3.41 2.72
N ASP A 81 -16.64 -3.24 3.62
CA ASP A 81 -16.37 -2.74 4.96
C ASP A 81 -15.68 -3.83 5.79
N ILE A 82 -14.42 -3.59 6.15
CA ILE A 82 -13.56 -4.56 6.83
C ILE A 82 -13.02 -3.90 8.09
N SER A 83 -13.34 -4.50 9.24
CA SER A 83 -12.84 -4.03 10.53
C SER A 83 -11.33 -4.28 10.68
N VAL A 84 -10.66 -3.42 11.45
CA VAL A 84 -9.24 -3.60 11.81
C VAL A 84 -9.00 -4.94 12.51
N PHE A 85 -9.97 -5.43 13.28
CA PHE A 85 -9.91 -6.76 13.91
C PHE A 85 -9.83 -7.88 12.87
N ASN A 86 -10.64 -7.82 11.81
CA ASN A 86 -10.59 -8.79 10.72
C ASN A 86 -9.29 -8.69 9.92
N LEU A 87 -8.77 -7.47 9.72
CA LEU A 87 -7.44 -7.28 9.10
C LEU A 87 -6.33 -7.93 9.92
N ALA A 88 -6.36 -7.75 11.25
CA ALA A 88 -5.39 -8.37 12.15
C ALA A 88 -5.44 -9.89 12.09
N LYS A 89 -6.65 -10.46 12.13
CA LYS A 89 -6.84 -11.90 11.98
C LYS A 89 -6.31 -12.42 10.64
N ASN A 90 -6.64 -11.75 9.52
CA ASN A 90 -6.16 -12.15 8.19
C ASN A 90 -4.63 -12.09 8.09
N LYS A 91 -4.00 -11.09 8.72
CA LYS A 91 -2.53 -10.99 8.80
C LYS A 91 -1.94 -12.15 9.61
N ASP A 92 -2.50 -12.47 10.77
CA ASP A 92 -2.02 -13.57 11.61
C ASP A 92 -2.20 -14.94 10.91
N ASP A 93 -3.32 -15.16 10.23
CA ASP A 93 -3.58 -16.37 9.45
C ASP A 93 -2.61 -16.46 8.24
N LEU A 94 -2.32 -15.35 7.57
CA LEU A 94 -1.30 -15.28 6.52
C LEU A 94 0.11 -15.59 7.05
N GLN A 95 0.48 -15.03 8.21
CA GLN A 95 1.76 -15.33 8.86
C GLN A 95 1.91 -16.81 9.18
N LYS A 96 0.87 -17.40 9.76
CA LYS A 96 0.87 -18.81 10.09
C LYS A 96 1.03 -19.66 8.83
N PHE A 97 0.25 -19.38 7.80
CA PHE A 97 0.34 -20.08 6.52
C PHE A 97 1.75 -20.03 5.95
N LEU A 98 2.34 -18.84 5.86
CA LEU A 98 3.66 -18.69 5.26
C LEU A 98 4.77 -19.24 6.16
N THR A 99 4.62 -19.12 7.48
CA THR A 99 5.55 -19.73 8.44
C THR A 99 5.61 -21.24 8.27
N ASP A 100 4.45 -21.89 8.16
CA ASP A 100 4.34 -23.34 7.95
C ASP A 100 4.91 -23.75 6.58
N ARG A 101 4.60 -23.00 5.52
CA ARG A 101 5.04 -23.32 4.14
C ARG A 101 6.54 -23.14 3.93
N PHE A 102 7.13 -22.09 4.51
CA PHE A 102 8.57 -21.82 4.38
C PHE A 102 9.40 -22.47 5.49
N ASN A 103 8.77 -23.02 6.52
CA ASN A 103 9.43 -23.53 7.73
C ASN A 103 10.37 -22.48 8.37
N LYS A 104 9.91 -21.23 8.42
CA LYS A 104 10.64 -20.04 8.92
C LYS A 104 9.66 -19.13 9.63
N SER A 105 10.06 -18.48 10.73
CA SER A 105 9.18 -17.53 11.43
C SER A 105 8.99 -16.26 10.61
N ILE A 106 7.88 -16.15 9.87
CA ILE A 106 7.59 -14.99 9.02
C ILE A 106 6.70 -14.00 9.78
N THR A 107 7.09 -12.73 9.75
CA THR A 107 6.28 -11.63 10.27
C THR A 107 6.11 -10.51 9.24
N PHE A 108 5.09 -9.68 9.44
CA PHE A 108 4.79 -8.55 8.57
C PHE A 108 4.54 -7.29 9.39
N CYS A 109 5.03 -6.17 8.89
CA CYS A 109 4.41 -4.89 9.19
C CYS A 109 3.27 -4.62 8.20
N MET A 110 2.17 -4.04 8.68
CA MET A 110 1.02 -3.66 7.87
C MET A 110 0.60 -2.22 8.14
N GLY A 111 0.48 -1.43 7.09
CA GLY A 111 -0.14 -0.12 7.11
C GLY A 111 -1.54 -0.16 6.52
N VAL A 112 -2.48 0.56 7.14
CA VAL A 112 -3.90 0.54 6.73
C VAL A 112 -4.40 1.96 6.42
N GLY A 113 -4.93 2.13 5.22
CA GLY A 113 -5.69 3.31 4.80
C GLY A 113 -7.16 2.94 4.57
N VAL A 114 -8.09 3.75 5.05
CA VAL A 114 -9.53 3.52 4.98
C VAL A 114 -10.23 4.82 4.60
N TYR A 115 -10.84 4.82 3.42
CA TYR A 115 -11.76 5.87 3.00
C TYR A 115 -13.19 5.55 3.47
N PRO A 116 -13.94 6.51 4.04
CA PRO A 116 -13.57 7.90 4.34
C PRO A 116 -13.02 8.13 5.77
N ASP A 117 -12.64 7.07 6.50
CA ASP A 117 -12.34 7.12 7.93
C ASP A 117 -11.07 7.92 8.25
N ASN A 118 -9.91 7.40 7.86
CA ASN A 118 -8.60 8.05 8.06
C ASN A 118 -7.99 8.59 6.76
N CYS A 119 -8.70 8.42 5.64
CA CYS A 119 -8.33 8.97 4.35
C CYS A 119 -9.57 9.67 3.75
N LYS A 120 -9.51 10.99 3.57
CA LYS A 120 -10.66 11.77 3.02
C LYS A 120 -10.69 11.81 1.50
N ASN A 121 -9.60 11.42 0.83
CA ASN A 121 -9.51 11.40 -0.61
C ASN A 121 -8.96 10.04 -1.06
N ILE A 122 -9.74 9.29 -1.85
CA ILE A 122 -9.35 7.98 -2.39
C ILE A 122 -8.03 8.08 -3.19
N GLU A 123 -7.72 9.23 -3.81
CA GLU A 123 -6.45 9.47 -4.50
C GLU A 123 -5.22 9.30 -3.59
N GLU A 124 -5.35 9.62 -2.30
CA GLU A 124 -4.25 9.58 -1.33
C GLU A 124 -4.21 8.25 -0.55
N ILE A 125 -5.15 7.32 -0.76
CA ILE A 125 -5.32 6.13 0.08
C ILE A 125 -4.09 5.21 0.08
N LEU A 126 -3.42 5.10 -1.07
CA LEU A 126 -2.20 4.29 -1.20
C LEU A 126 -1.06 4.94 -0.40
N SER A 127 -0.89 6.25 -0.50
CA SER A 127 0.10 6.99 0.28
C SER A 127 -0.15 6.86 1.78
N ILE A 128 -1.39 7.02 2.24
CA ILE A 128 -1.77 6.84 3.64
C ILE A 128 -1.47 5.41 4.15
N ALA A 129 -1.71 4.39 3.33
CA ALA A 129 -1.36 3.02 3.69
C ALA A 129 0.17 2.85 3.85
N PHE A 130 0.98 3.43 2.96
CA PHE A 130 2.44 3.40 3.08
C PHE A 130 2.98 4.23 4.24
N GLU A 131 2.41 5.40 4.52
CA GLU A 131 2.75 6.19 5.71
C GLU A 131 2.49 5.39 6.98
N SER A 132 1.34 4.70 7.04
CA SER A 132 0.99 3.83 8.17
C SER A 132 1.95 2.63 8.27
N LEU A 133 2.35 2.03 7.14
CA LEU A 133 3.34 0.95 7.12
C LEU A 133 4.70 1.43 7.63
N PHE A 134 5.12 2.63 7.24
CA PHE A 134 6.34 3.24 7.73
C PHE A 134 6.28 3.50 9.24
N SER A 135 5.15 3.97 9.77
CA SER A 135 4.91 4.08 11.22
C SER A 135 5.03 2.71 11.90
N ALA A 136 4.38 1.68 11.37
CA ALA A 136 4.43 0.32 11.91
C ALA A 136 5.87 -0.19 12.02
N LYS A 137 6.68 -0.07 10.94
CA LYS A 137 8.09 -0.48 10.93
C LYS A 137 8.96 0.28 11.93
N LYS A 138 8.60 1.53 12.26
CA LYS A 138 9.33 2.33 13.26
C LYS A 138 8.99 1.94 14.70
N GLU A 139 7.79 1.43 14.95
CA GLU A 139 7.35 1.03 16.28
C GLU A 139 7.95 -0.32 16.66
N ALA A 140 7.67 -1.36 15.87
CA ALA A 140 8.22 -2.70 16.03
C ALA A 140 7.90 -3.57 14.82
N PHE A 141 8.63 -4.67 14.64
CA PHE A 141 8.24 -5.73 13.70
C PHE A 141 6.91 -6.37 14.12
N ASN A 142 6.25 -7.03 13.15
CA ASN A 142 4.97 -7.69 13.35
C ASN A 142 3.80 -6.75 13.75
N THR A 143 3.87 -5.47 13.37
CA THR A 143 2.92 -4.43 13.82
C THR A 143 1.91 -4.09 12.74
N ILE A 144 0.69 -3.75 13.15
CA ILE A 144 -0.33 -3.13 12.30
C ILE A 144 -0.48 -1.69 12.76
N ASN A 145 -0.42 -0.75 11.82
CA ASN A 145 -0.68 0.64 12.12
C ASN A 145 -1.73 1.20 11.15
N MET A 146 -2.61 2.03 11.69
CA MET A 146 -3.62 2.78 10.97
C MET A 146 -3.49 4.21 11.50
N ASN A 147 -2.73 5.04 10.80
CA ASN A 147 -2.53 6.42 11.23
C ASN A 147 -3.92 7.10 11.30
N SER A 148 -4.24 7.75 12.42
CA SER A 148 -5.30 8.77 12.43
C SER A 148 -4.91 9.91 11.50
N GLU A 149 -5.89 10.71 11.01
CA GLU A 149 -5.62 11.88 10.17
C GLU A 149 -4.35 12.62 10.59
N THR A 150 -3.29 12.46 9.79
CA THR A 150 -1.98 13.03 10.11
C THR A 150 -2.03 14.52 9.78
N PRO A 151 -1.77 15.42 10.74
CA PRO A 151 -1.79 16.85 10.46
C PRO A 151 -0.68 17.19 9.45
N MET A 152 -1.05 17.88 8.37
CA MET A 152 -0.08 18.34 7.38
C MET A 152 0.89 19.35 8.01
N LYS A 153 2.19 19.18 7.73
CA LYS A 153 3.23 20.10 8.19
C LYS A 153 3.77 20.93 7.02
N LEU A 154 3.65 22.26 7.13
CA LEU A 154 4.21 23.17 6.13
C LEU A 154 5.74 23.13 6.12
N LYS A 155 6.32 23.02 4.93
CA LYS A 155 7.76 23.13 4.67
C LYS A 155 7.99 24.03 3.47
N SER A 156 8.83 25.06 3.64
CA SER A 156 9.24 25.92 2.53
C SER A 156 10.30 25.22 1.69
N LEU A 157 10.08 25.18 0.37
CA LEU A 157 10.98 24.58 -0.62
C LEU A 157 11.32 25.62 -1.69
N TYR A 158 12.52 25.53 -2.27
CA TYR A 158 12.94 26.37 -3.39
C TYR A 158 12.82 25.59 -4.70
N PHE A 159 12.05 26.13 -5.64
CA PHE A 159 11.90 25.59 -6.98
C PHE A 159 12.44 26.56 -8.02
N ARG A 160 12.97 26.05 -9.14
CA ARG A 160 13.29 26.90 -10.29
C ARG A 160 12.00 27.41 -10.91
N VAL A 161 11.99 28.65 -11.40
CA VAL A 161 10.82 29.26 -12.07
C VAL A 161 10.27 28.34 -13.16
N GLY A 162 11.13 27.79 -14.01
CA GLY A 162 10.71 26.87 -15.08
C GLY A 162 10.04 25.58 -14.58
N GLN A 163 10.37 25.10 -13.37
CA GLN A 163 9.69 23.93 -12.79
C GLN A 163 8.26 24.28 -12.38
N LEU A 164 8.06 25.47 -11.79
CA LEU A 164 6.73 25.94 -11.41
C LEU A 164 5.86 26.20 -12.65
N THR A 165 6.42 26.77 -13.72
CA THR A 165 5.70 26.96 -14.98
C THR A 165 5.27 25.62 -15.61
N GLN A 166 6.13 24.60 -15.60
CA GLN A 166 5.80 23.27 -16.08
C GLN A 166 4.73 22.60 -15.21
N LEU A 167 4.85 22.73 -13.89
CA LEU A 167 3.90 22.18 -12.93
C LEU A 167 2.52 22.82 -13.09
N GLU A 168 2.43 24.14 -13.24
CA GLU A 168 1.18 24.86 -13.48
C GLU A 168 0.50 24.42 -14.79
N HIS A 169 1.29 24.25 -15.86
CA HIS A 169 0.75 23.76 -17.13
C HIS A 169 0.21 22.34 -16.99
N TYR A 170 0.95 21.46 -16.32
CA TYR A 170 0.58 20.07 -16.14
C TYR A 170 -0.63 19.92 -15.20
N SER A 171 -0.68 20.66 -14.09
CA SER A 171 -1.77 20.63 -13.12
C SER A 171 -3.12 20.97 -13.75
N LYS A 172 -3.15 22.01 -14.61
CA LYS A 172 -4.33 22.38 -15.41
C LYS A 172 -4.73 21.28 -16.39
N LYS A 173 -3.76 20.62 -17.03
CA LYS A 173 -4.00 19.54 -18.00
C LYS A 173 -4.69 18.33 -17.35
N ILE A 174 -4.26 17.94 -16.16
CA ILE A 174 -4.76 16.76 -15.45
C ILE A 174 -5.84 17.06 -14.40
N LYS A 175 -6.19 18.35 -14.22
CA LYS A 175 -7.17 18.84 -13.24
C LYS A 175 -6.85 18.45 -11.78
N LYS A 176 -5.57 18.34 -11.43
CA LYS A 176 -5.10 18.12 -10.05
C LYS A 176 -4.46 19.40 -9.50
N SER A 177 -4.48 19.59 -8.18
CA SER A 177 -3.74 20.69 -7.55
C SER A 177 -2.24 20.47 -7.63
N GLU A 178 -1.46 21.55 -7.76
CA GLU A 178 0.01 21.47 -7.77
C GLU A 178 0.57 20.82 -6.49
N SER A 179 -0.05 21.12 -5.34
CA SER A 179 0.35 20.53 -4.06
C SER A 179 0.13 19.03 -4.02
N LEU A 180 -0.96 18.52 -4.61
CA LEU A 180 -1.21 17.08 -4.71
C LEU A 180 -0.13 16.41 -5.58
N ILE A 181 0.20 16.99 -6.74
CA ILE A 181 1.23 16.45 -7.64
C ILE A 181 2.60 16.40 -6.95
N ILE A 182 2.96 17.44 -6.20
CA ILE A 182 4.22 17.47 -5.43
C ILE A 182 4.23 16.36 -4.37
N ARG A 183 3.11 16.14 -3.67
CA ARG A 183 2.98 15.06 -2.68
C ARG A 183 3.10 13.69 -3.34
N GLU A 184 2.35 13.44 -4.42
CA GLU A 184 2.42 12.18 -5.18
C GLU A 184 3.85 11.88 -5.64
N ALA A 185 4.57 12.88 -6.15
CA ALA A 185 5.96 12.72 -6.59
C ALA A 185 6.92 12.44 -5.42
N LEU A 186 6.69 13.05 -4.26
CA LEU A 186 7.47 12.78 -3.05
C LEU A 186 7.18 11.37 -2.52
N ASP A 187 5.92 10.97 -2.49
CA ASP A 187 5.47 9.65 -2.06
C ASP A 187 6.07 8.56 -2.94
N GLU A 188 6.00 8.71 -4.27
CA GLU A 188 6.63 7.77 -5.21
C GLU A 188 8.14 7.64 -4.95
N TYR A 189 8.82 8.77 -4.75
CA TYR A 189 10.25 8.77 -4.46
C TYR A 189 10.59 8.05 -3.15
N LEU A 190 9.87 8.37 -2.07
CA LEU A 190 10.12 7.79 -0.75
C LEU A 190 9.75 6.31 -0.70
N GLN A 191 8.60 5.93 -1.26
CA GLN A 191 8.13 4.55 -1.28
C GLN A 191 9.15 3.66 -1.99
N LYS A 192 9.66 4.06 -3.16
CA LYS A 192 10.72 3.34 -3.88
C LYS A 192 12.04 3.20 -3.10
N LYS A 193 12.28 4.07 -2.11
CA LYS A 193 13.47 4.02 -1.26
C LYS A 193 13.29 3.16 -0.03
N PHE A 194 12.06 2.97 0.44
CA PHE A 194 11.75 2.24 1.66
C PHE A 194 11.15 0.85 1.43
N PHE A 195 10.56 0.59 0.26
CA PHE A 195 9.74 -0.57 -0.05
C PHE A 195 10.03 -1.15 -1.45
#